data_AF-A0A9N8HA01-F1
#
_entry.id   AF-A0A9N8HA01-F1
#
_cell.length_a   1.000
_cell.length_b   1.000
_cell.length_c   1.000
_cell.angle_alpha   90.00
_cell.angle_beta   90.00
_cell.angle_gamma   90.00
#
_symmetry.space_group_name_H-M   'P 1'
#
loop_
_entity.id
_entity.type
_entity.pdbx_description
1 polymer ?
#
loop_
_entity_poly.entity_id
_entity_poly.type
_entity_poly.pdbx_seq_one_letter_code
_entity_poly.pdbx_strand_id
1 'polypeptide(L)'
;MTGVSGWKKQLFTKEDSIYLHKTLGMLCLVSFVWRIVQVDGITMKHSDMGFVSHPKLTVPTILLHLFLSTSSFIFRIPERRIKTGYRIWPEYRLHSLVFLCRSLAFPLLQYYENLNGLPPNYLWNVAIVLSSVMVADIASASMKYPSGTIRGFQTNKLLKFFFSAVQFHATAACLYGGTSAVTRRSGVLWIHTFVIQMNAFLMTLRRKNLLSHEAGIAAYAWMLGAGFLIVVWLHVMEASKGMQTIHAITLTANVAAMLRLGLGMNKYVMWTMMGIVVNLVIRPIMQGQSNGVVSKEMLNMADPISTAALLFLGFYKAGMLPQLSMVFQRISSKKEA
;
A
#
# COMPACT_ATOMS: atom_id res chain seq x y z
N MET A 1 40.60 6.95 16.59
CA MET A 1 39.62 5.90 16.99
C MET A 1 38.88 6.44 18.21
N THR A 2 37.56 6.66 18.29
CA THR A 2 36.43 5.74 18.07
C THR A 2 35.11 6.50 17.79
N GLY A 3 34.94 7.05 16.59
CA GLY A 3 33.73 7.78 16.17
C GLY A 3 32.53 6.91 15.77
N VAL A 4 32.31 5.77 16.44
CA VAL A 4 31.24 4.79 16.08
C VAL A 4 30.13 4.71 17.15
N SER A 5 30.16 5.51 18.22
CA SER A 5 29.40 5.17 19.45
C SER A 5 28.12 5.99 19.77
N GLY A 6 27.77 7.03 19.00
CA GLY A 6 26.59 7.87 19.32
C GLY A 6 25.24 7.28 18.88
N TRP A 7 25.12 6.92 17.60
CA TRP A 7 23.84 6.51 17.02
C TRP A 7 23.34 5.16 17.56
N LYS A 8 24.27 4.23 17.87
CA LYS A 8 23.92 2.94 18.48
C LYS A 8 23.19 3.16 19.80
N LYS A 9 23.77 3.95 20.71
CA LYS A 9 23.16 4.29 22.01
C LYS A 9 21.79 4.96 21.87
N GLN A 10 21.55 5.73 20.80
CA GLN A 10 20.27 6.39 20.56
C GLN A 10 19.20 5.43 20.02
N LEU A 11 19.58 4.37 19.31
CA LEU A 11 18.63 3.39 18.79
C LEU A 11 18.13 2.42 19.88
N PHE A 12 18.90 2.17 20.93
CA PHE A 12 18.49 1.38 22.09
C PHE A 12 17.63 2.20 23.06
N THR A 13 16.46 1.67 23.43
CA THR A 13 15.57 2.29 24.43
C THR A 13 15.54 1.47 25.70
N LYS A 14 15.54 2.13 26.86
CA LYS A 14 15.33 1.47 28.16
C LYS A 14 13.96 0.79 28.27
N GLU A 15 12.97 1.24 27.48
CA GLU A 15 11.62 0.65 27.37
C GLU A 15 11.62 -0.77 26.76
N ASP A 16 12.70 -1.20 26.09
CA ASP A 16 12.86 -2.55 25.52
C ASP A 16 13.99 -3.29 26.26
N SER A 17 13.77 -3.59 27.54
CA SER A 17 14.80 -4.10 28.46
C SER A 17 15.41 -5.45 28.04
N ILE A 18 14.62 -6.29 27.37
CA ILE A 18 15.03 -7.60 26.86
C ILE A 18 15.39 -7.56 25.36
N TYR A 19 15.41 -6.38 24.74
CA TYR A 19 15.71 -6.19 23.32
C TYR A 19 14.80 -6.99 22.36
N LEU A 20 13.56 -7.30 22.78
CA LEU A 20 12.63 -8.14 22.03
C LEU A 20 12.23 -7.44 20.73
N HIS A 21 11.75 -6.20 20.83
CA HIS A 21 11.27 -5.46 19.66
C HIS A 21 12.40 -5.23 18.65
N LYS A 22 13.60 -4.88 19.14
CA LYS A 22 14.77 -4.74 18.28
C LYS A 22 15.12 -6.06 17.56
N THR A 23 15.14 -7.18 18.28
CA THR A 23 15.47 -8.49 17.71
C THR A 23 14.45 -8.89 16.66
N LEU A 24 13.15 -8.72 16.93
CA LEU A 24 12.07 -8.92 15.96
C LEU A 24 12.25 -8.02 14.73
N GLY A 25 12.71 -6.77 14.92
CA GLY A 25 12.98 -5.83 13.82
C GLY A 25 14.10 -6.32 12.90
N MET A 26 15.20 -6.79 13.46
CA MET A 26 16.30 -7.38 12.69
C MET A 26 15.88 -8.66 11.97
N LEU A 27 15.13 -9.54 12.64
CA LEU A 27 14.59 -10.74 12.02
C LEU A 27 13.61 -10.42 10.89
N CYS A 28 12.75 -9.41 11.03
CA CYS A 28 11.88 -8.95 9.95
C CYS A 28 12.68 -8.42 8.76
N LEU A 29 13.78 -7.68 8.98
CA LEU A 29 14.65 -7.22 7.89
C LEU A 29 15.29 -8.40 7.14
N VAL A 30 15.78 -9.41 7.86
CA VAL A 30 16.29 -10.64 7.25
C VAL A 30 15.19 -11.35 6.46
N SER A 31 13.98 -11.44 7.03
CA SER A 31 12.82 -11.99 6.34
C SER A 31 12.49 -11.21 5.07
N PHE A 32 12.55 -9.87 5.10
CA PHE A 32 12.33 -9.03 3.93
C PHE A 32 13.35 -9.33 2.82
N VAL A 33 14.64 -9.32 3.16
CA VAL A 33 15.72 -9.60 2.21
C VAL A 33 15.58 -10.99 1.63
N TRP A 34 15.36 -12.01 2.47
CA TRP A 34 15.22 -13.39 2.04
C TRP A 34 14.04 -13.55 1.06
N ARG A 35 12.86 -13.02 1.39
CA ARG A 35 11.66 -13.06 0.53
C ARG A 35 11.86 -12.32 -0.79
N ILE A 36 12.56 -11.19 -0.79
CA ILE A 36 12.89 -10.45 -2.03
C ILE A 36 13.85 -11.25 -2.91
N VAL A 37 14.84 -11.95 -2.34
CA VAL A 37 15.75 -12.82 -3.11
C VAL A 37 15.03 -14.03 -3.70
N GLN A 38 13.91 -14.48 -3.12
CA GLN A 38 13.04 -15.50 -3.72
C GLN A 38 12.26 -15.00 -4.95
N VAL A 39 12.43 -13.73 -5.35
CA VAL A 39 12.00 -13.27 -6.65
C VAL A 39 12.96 -13.80 -7.71
N ASP A 40 12.70 -15.02 -8.21
CA ASP A 40 13.52 -15.67 -9.23
C ASP A 40 13.68 -14.73 -10.44
N GLY A 41 14.90 -14.21 -10.63
CA GLY A 41 15.24 -13.23 -11.66
C GLY A 41 15.47 -13.80 -13.05
N ILE A 42 15.51 -15.14 -13.22
CA ILE A 42 15.86 -15.76 -14.50
C ILE A 42 14.62 -16.26 -15.25
N THR A 43 13.65 -16.89 -14.58
CA THR A 43 12.45 -17.38 -15.27
C THR A 43 11.18 -16.61 -14.95
N MET A 44 11.12 -15.91 -13.80
CA MET A 44 10.06 -15.00 -13.29
C MET A 44 8.60 -15.47 -13.40
N LYS A 45 8.31 -16.61 -14.03
CA LYS A 45 6.96 -17.04 -14.43
C LYS A 45 6.06 -17.34 -13.23
N HIS A 46 6.64 -17.57 -12.05
CA HIS A 46 5.91 -17.95 -10.83
C HIS A 46 6.42 -17.28 -9.55
N SER A 47 7.03 -16.08 -9.65
CA SER A 47 7.53 -15.42 -8.45
C SER A 47 6.39 -14.95 -7.53
N ASP A 48 6.32 -15.52 -6.33
CA ASP A 48 5.45 -15.06 -5.25
C ASP A 48 6.23 -14.73 -3.97
N MET A 49 7.52 -14.40 -4.08
CA MET A 49 8.43 -14.22 -2.94
C MET A 49 8.57 -15.46 -2.05
N GLY A 50 8.37 -16.64 -2.65
CA GLY A 50 8.58 -17.94 -2.03
C GLY A 50 7.47 -18.38 -1.05
N PHE A 51 6.29 -17.77 -1.10
CA PHE A 51 5.13 -18.22 -0.32
C PHE A 51 4.62 -19.59 -0.82
N VAL A 52 4.72 -19.87 -2.12
CA VAL A 52 4.40 -21.16 -2.73
C VAL A 52 5.57 -22.14 -2.67
N SER A 53 6.80 -21.69 -2.97
CA SER A 53 7.97 -22.59 -2.99
C SER A 53 8.44 -23.01 -1.59
N HIS A 54 8.20 -22.17 -0.56
CA HIS A 54 8.58 -22.45 0.83
C HIS A 54 7.39 -22.26 1.79
N PRO A 55 6.32 -23.08 1.65
CA PRO A 55 5.05 -22.85 2.35
C PRO A 55 5.21 -23.03 3.87
N LYS A 56 6.16 -23.85 4.32
CA LYS A 56 6.50 -24.04 5.74
C LYS A 56 6.96 -22.76 6.44
N LEU A 57 7.48 -21.79 5.68
CA LEU A 57 7.94 -20.50 6.20
C LEU A 57 6.86 -19.42 6.19
N THR A 58 5.68 -19.68 5.61
CA THR A 58 4.61 -18.68 5.47
C THR A 58 4.07 -18.23 6.81
N VAL A 59 3.58 -19.15 7.64
CA VAL A 59 3.04 -18.83 8.98
C VAL A 59 4.11 -18.23 9.90
N PRO A 60 5.34 -18.78 10.00
CA PRO A 60 6.42 -18.13 10.77
C PRO A 60 6.73 -16.71 10.31
N THR A 61 6.76 -16.45 9.00
CA THR A 61 6.95 -15.09 8.45
C THR A 61 5.83 -14.15 8.91
N ILE A 62 4.57 -14.58 8.78
CA ILE A 62 3.40 -13.80 9.20
C ILE A 62 3.46 -13.47 10.69
N LEU A 63 3.71 -14.47 11.54
CA LEU A 63 3.80 -14.28 13.00
C LEU A 63 4.95 -13.35 13.37
N LEU A 64 6.11 -13.48 12.72
CA LEU A 64 7.25 -12.61 12.94
C LEU A 64 6.90 -11.13 12.68
N HIS A 65 6.29 -10.81 11.54
CA HIS A 65 5.89 -9.43 11.23
C HIS A 65 4.76 -8.92 12.14
N LEU A 66 3.82 -9.79 12.52
CA LEU A 66 2.76 -9.44 13.47
C LEU A 66 3.34 -9.12 14.85
N PHE A 67 4.22 -9.97 15.38
CA PHE A 67 4.88 -9.77 16.68
C PHE A 67 5.76 -8.53 16.70
N LEU A 68 6.46 -8.21 15.60
CA LEU A 68 7.18 -6.94 15.52
C LEU A 68 6.24 -5.75 15.74
N SER A 69 5.04 -5.80 15.17
CA SER A 69 4.13 -4.65 15.20
C SER A 69 3.35 -4.56 16.51
N THR A 70 2.96 -5.69 17.09
CA THR A 70 2.32 -5.72 18.42
C THR A 70 3.31 -5.40 19.54
N SER A 71 4.58 -5.83 19.44
CA SER A 71 5.61 -5.46 20.42
C SER A 71 5.89 -3.95 20.45
N SER A 72 5.53 -3.19 19.42
CA SER A 72 5.66 -1.71 19.43
C SER A 72 4.75 -1.01 20.46
N PHE A 73 3.77 -1.71 21.04
CA PHE A 73 2.86 -1.14 22.04
C PHE A 73 3.50 -0.98 23.42
N ILE A 74 4.65 -1.61 23.69
CA ILE A 74 5.43 -1.36 24.90
C ILE A 74 5.94 0.08 24.97
N PHE A 75 6.10 0.73 23.82
CA PHE A 75 6.65 2.09 23.77
C PHE A 75 5.61 3.14 24.12
N ARG A 76 5.98 4.03 25.04
CA ARG A 76 5.16 5.20 25.37
C ARG A 76 5.30 6.23 24.26
N ILE A 77 4.20 6.70 23.68
CA ILE A 77 4.18 7.73 22.64
C ILE A 77 3.28 8.90 23.07
N PRO A 78 3.53 10.13 22.61
CA PRO A 78 2.67 11.27 22.94
C PRO A 78 1.23 11.03 22.49
N GLU A 79 0.24 11.35 23.33
CA GLU A 79 -1.18 11.15 23.01
C GLU A 79 -1.65 11.98 21.82
N ARG A 80 -1.06 13.16 21.63
CA ARG A 80 -1.44 14.11 20.57
C ARG A 80 -0.39 14.16 19.47
N ARG A 81 -0.87 14.21 18.23
CA ARG A 81 -0.04 14.48 17.05
C ARG A 81 0.53 15.90 17.10
N ILE A 82 1.84 16.02 16.91
CA ILE A 82 2.54 17.31 16.75
C ILE A 82 2.25 17.86 15.34
N LYS A 83 2.09 19.18 15.19
CA LYS A 83 1.80 19.82 13.89
C LYS A 83 2.80 19.48 12.79
N THR A 84 4.09 19.40 13.11
CA THR A 84 5.18 19.00 12.21
C THR A 84 5.17 17.50 11.84
N GLY A 85 4.16 16.75 12.29
CA GLY A 85 3.42 15.78 11.50
C GLY A 85 4.03 14.41 11.19
N TYR A 86 5.36 14.27 11.14
CA TYR A 86 6.05 13.04 10.70
C TYR A 86 6.67 12.24 11.85
N ARG A 87 5.98 12.21 12.99
CA ARG A 87 6.38 11.44 14.17
C ARG A 87 5.24 10.51 14.52
N ILE A 88 5.54 9.26 14.88
CA ILE A 88 4.51 8.26 15.22
C ILE A 88 3.58 8.76 16.33
N TRP A 89 2.28 8.48 16.19
CA TRP A 89 1.23 8.84 17.15
C TRP A 89 0.22 7.68 17.31
N PRO A 90 -0.62 7.68 18.36
CA PRO A 90 -1.48 6.54 18.71
C PRO A 90 -2.39 6.05 17.59
N GLU A 91 -3.10 6.96 16.93
CA GLU A 91 -4.00 6.62 15.82
C GLU A 91 -3.23 5.98 14.65
N TYR A 92 -2.10 6.57 14.25
CA TYR A 92 -1.27 5.97 13.20
C TYR A 92 -0.77 4.59 13.61
N ARG A 93 -0.35 4.39 14.87
CA ARG A 93 0.13 3.09 15.35
C ARG A 93 -0.95 2.02 15.18
N LEU A 94 -2.19 2.32 15.57
CA LEU A 94 -3.31 1.39 15.38
C LEU A 94 -3.63 1.17 13.90
N HIS A 95 -3.71 2.22 13.08
CA HIS A 95 -3.92 2.09 11.63
C HIS A 95 -2.84 1.25 10.96
N SER A 96 -1.59 1.44 11.33
CA SER A 96 -0.46 0.67 10.80
C SER A 96 -0.59 -0.82 11.14
N LEU A 97 -1.04 -1.17 12.35
CA LEU A 97 -1.32 -2.55 12.73
C LEU A 97 -2.48 -3.12 11.92
N VAL A 98 -3.59 -2.38 11.76
CA VAL A 98 -4.74 -2.84 10.97
C VAL A 98 -4.37 -3.11 9.51
N PHE A 99 -3.66 -2.18 8.87
CA PHE A 99 -3.24 -2.34 7.47
C PHE A 99 -2.15 -3.40 7.28
N LEU A 100 -1.33 -3.63 8.31
CA LEU A 100 -0.42 -4.76 8.33
C LEU A 100 -1.21 -6.07 8.38
N CYS A 101 -2.14 -6.23 9.33
CA CYS A 101 -2.97 -7.43 9.45
C CYS A 101 -3.71 -7.71 8.14
N ARG A 102 -4.27 -6.68 7.49
CA ARG A 102 -4.84 -6.79 6.15
C ARG A 102 -3.85 -7.37 5.14
N SER A 103 -2.63 -6.86 5.09
CA SER A 103 -1.60 -7.29 4.13
C SER A 103 -1.11 -8.70 4.42
N LEU A 104 -1.05 -9.12 5.70
CA LEU A 104 -0.69 -10.47 6.13
C LEU A 104 -1.82 -11.50 5.94
N ALA A 105 -3.08 -11.06 5.92
CA ALA A 105 -4.23 -11.94 5.72
C ALA A 105 -4.23 -12.60 4.32
N PHE A 106 -3.71 -11.90 3.30
CA PHE A 106 -3.62 -12.46 1.94
C PHE A 106 -2.67 -13.65 1.80
N PRO A 107 -1.40 -13.58 2.21
CA PRO A 107 -0.52 -14.76 2.19
C PRO A 107 -1.00 -15.87 3.12
N LEU A 108 -1.69 -15.54 4.22
CA LEU A 108 -2.33 -16.56 5.06
C LEU A 108 -3.46 -17.28 4.34
N LEU A 109 -4.32 -16.53 3.64
CA LEU A 109 -5.43 -17.07 2.87
C LEU A 109 -4.93 -17.93 1.70
N GLN A 110 -3.92 -17.47 0.96
CA GLN A 110 -3.28 -18.28 -0.09
C GLN A 110 -2.68 -19.56 0.49
N TYR A 111 -2.01 -19.48 1.64
CA TYR A 111 -1.47 -20.66 2.32
C TYR A 111 -2.57 -21.66 2.68
N TYR A 112 -3.68 -21.17 3.23
CA TYR A 112 -4.86 -22.00 3.55
C TYR A 112 -5.47 -22.64 2.29
N GLU A 113 -5.68 -21.88 1.22
CA GLU A 113 -6.22 -22.40 -0.03
C GLU A 113 -5.30 -23.47 -0.63
N ASN A 114 -3.99 -23.22 -0.69
CA ASN A 114 -3.00 -24.17 -1.19
C ASN A 114 -2.92 -25.44 -0.35
N LEU A 115 -2.95 -25.33 0.98
CA LEU A 115 -2.89 -26.46 1.90
C LEU A 115 -4.08 -27.42 1.70
N ASN A 116 -5.25 -26.87 1.37
CA ASN A 116 -6.49 -27.63 1.21
C ASN A 116 -6.84 -27.91 -0.26
N GLY A 117 -5.99 -27.53 -1.22
CA GLY A 117 -6.27 -27.68 -2.66
C GLY A 117 -7.51 -26.91 -3.13
N LEU A 118 -7.85 -25.80 -2.47
CA LEU A 118 -9.05 -25.02 -2.77
C LEU A 118 -8.77 -24.00 -3.89
N PRO A 119 -9.73 -23.75 -4.79
CA PRO A 119 -9.62 -22.66 -5.74
C PRO A 119 -9.69 -21.30 -5.02
N PRO A 120 -9.07 -20.24 -5.56
CA PRO A 120 -9.12 -18.91 -4.97
C PRO A 120 -10.56 -18.37 -4.81
N ASN A 121 -10.99 -18.12 -3.56
CA ASN A 121 -12.27 -17.46 -3.31
C ASN A 121 -12.08 -15.95 -3.08
N TYR A 122 -12.32 -15.18 -4.13
CA TYR A 122 -12.09 -13.74 -4.13
C TYR A 122 -13.10 -12.92 -3.31
N LEU A 123 -14.19 -13.52 -2.80
CA LEU A 123 -15.07 -12.86 -1.84
C LEU A 123 -14.32 -12.57 -0.53
N TRP A 124 -13.37 -13.43 -0.15
CA TRP A 124 -12.50 -13.16 0.99
C TRP A 124 -11.66 -11.89 0.80
N ASN A 125 -11.31 -11.50 -0.43
CA ASN A 125 -10.58 -10.24 -0.65
C ASN A 125 -11.44 -9.04 -0.27
N VAL A 126 -12.70 -9.07 -0.67
CA VAL A 126 -13.68 -8.02 -0.35
C VAL A 126 -13.90 -8.00 1.17
N ALA A 127 -14.08 -9.16 1.79
CA ALA A 127 -14.23 -9.27 3.24
C ALA A 127 -13.01 -8.72 3.99
N ILE A 128 -11.78 -9.08 3.58
CA ILE A 128 -10.54 -8.58 4.19
C ILE A 128 -10.43 -7.06 4.03
N VAL A 129 -10.72 -6.51 2.84
CA VAL A 129 -10.68 -5.07 2.59
C VAL A 129 -11.73 -4.34 3.44
N LEU A 130 -12.99 -4.75 3.42
CA LEU A 130 -14.05 -4.10 4.20
C LEU A 130 -13.82 -4.21 5.70
N SER A 131 -13.38 -5.37 6.18
CA SER A 131 -13.03 -5.56 7.59
C SER A 131 -11.88 -4.65 8.00
N SER A 132 -10.85 -4.51 7.17
CA SER A 132 -9.74 -3.60 7.47
C SER A 132 -10.16 -2.13 7.54
N VAL A 133 -11.10 -1.70 6.67
CA VAL A 133 -11.64 -0.34 6.67
C VAL A 133 -12.49 -0.10 7.92
N MET A 134 -13.30 -1.10 8.31
CA MET A 134 -14.11 -1.06 9.52
C MET A 134 -13.25 -0.98 10.79
N VAL A 135 -12.25 -1.85 10.92
CA VAL A 135 -11.36 -1.85 12.08
C VAL A 135 -10.51 -0.58 12.14
N ALA A 136 -10.12 0.00 11.00
CA ALA A 136 -9.44 1.29 10.98
C ALA A 136 -10.34 2.44 11.50
N ASP A 137 -11.64 2.39 11.23
CA ASP A 137 -12.61 3.36 11.79
C ASP A 137 -12.82 3.18 13.28
N ILE A 138 -12.96 1.94 13.75
CA ILE A 138 -13.03 1.65 15.19
C ILE A 138 -11.75 2.16 15.87
N ALA A 139 -10.58 1.93 15.25
CA ALA A 139 -9.32 2.46 15.74
C ALA A 139 -9.35 3.98 15.83
N SER A 140 -9.81 4.70 14.80
CA SER A 140 -9.95 6.16 14.84
C SER A 140 -10.96 6.63 15.90
N ALA A 141 -12.11 5.97 16.02
CA ALA A 141 -13.17 6.32 16.97
C ALA A 141 -12.73 6.10 18.43
N SER A 142 -11.82 5.16 18.68
CA SER A 142 -11.26 4.93 20.01
C SER A 142 -10.23 5.98 20.45
N MET A 143 -9.84 6.93 19.58
CA MET A 143 -8.82 7.93 19.89
C MET A 143 -9.39 9.15 20.60
N LYS A 144 -8.80 9.48 21.75
CA LYS A 144 -9.08 10.73 22.50
C LYS A 144 -8.81 12.00 21.68
N TYR A 145 -7.78 11.96 20.82
CA TYR A 145 -7.40 13.08 19.96
C TYR A 145 -7.36 12.63 18.48
N PRO A 146 -8.50 12.66 17.78
CA PRO A 146 -8.54 12.23 16.38
C PRO A 146 -7.68 13.14 15.51
N SER A 147 -7.02 12.55 14.51
CA SER A 147 -6.23 13.28 13.53
C SER A 147 -6.74 13.02 12.12
N GLY A 148 -6.66 14.02 11.24
CA GLY A 148 -7.03 13.85 9.83
C GLY A 148 -6.06 12.97 9.02
N THR A 149 -5.34 12.03 9.65
CA THR A 149 -4.35 11.12 9.03
C THR A 149 -3.40 11.84 8.05
N ILE A 150 -3.34 11.43 6.78
CA ILE A 150 -2.50 12.07 5.74
C ILE A 150 -3.02 13.47 5.39
N ARG A 151 -4.33 13.74 5.49
CA ARG A 151 -4.91 15.05 5.15
C ARG A 151 -4.38 16.15 6.08
N GLY A 152 -4.23 15.82 7.36
CA GLY A 152 -3.68 16.70 8.39
C GLY A 152 -2.15 16.84 8.36
N PHE A 153 -1.45 16.18 7.45
CA PHE A 153 0.01 16.23 7.35
C PHE A 153 0.48 17.59 6.82
N GLN A 154 1.60 18.15 7.29
CA GLN A 154 2.09 19.45 6.78
C GLN A 154 3.05 19.23 5.60
N THR A 155 2.51 19.10 4.40
CA THR A 155 3.28 19.01 3.16
C THR A 155 2.52 19.63 1.99
N ASN A 156 3.14 19.71 0.81
CA ASN A 156 2.51 20.19 -0.42
C ASN A 156 1.22 19.39 -0.69
N LYS A 157 0.13 20.08 -1.06
CA LYS A 157 -1.16 19.51 -1.42
C LYS A 157 -1.04 18.40 -2.48
N LEU A 158 -0.17 18.58 -3.48
CA LEU A 158 0.07 17.58 -4.52
C LEU A 158 0.64 16.29 -3.94
N LEU A 159 1.58 16.38 -3.00
CA LEU A 159 2.17 15.21 -2.36
C LEU A 159 1.16 14.48 -1.46
N LYS A 160 0.29 15.22 -0.75
CA LYS A 160 -0.83 14.60 -0.01
C LYS A 160 -1.79 13.85 -0.94
N PHE A 161 -2.06 14.43 -2.10
CA PHE A 161 -2.90 13.81 -3.11
C PHE A 161 -2.24 12.52 -3.62
N PHE A 162 -0.95 12.57 -3.97
CA PHE A 162 -0.17 11.40 -4.35
C PHE A 162 -0.22 10.29 -3.28
N PHE A 163 0.04 10.61 -2.00
CA PHE A 163 -0.05 9.63 -0.91
C PHE A 163 -1.44 9.01 -0.82
N SER A 164 -2.49 9.81 -0.97
CA SER A 164 -3.87 9.32 -0.96
C SER A 164 -4.14 8.40 -2.15
N ALA A 165 -3.74 8.81 -3.36
CA ALA A 165 -3.94 8.06 -4.61
C ALA A 165 -3.24 6.69 -4.57
N VAL A 166 -2.00 6.63 -4.09
CA VAL A 166 -1.27 5.35 -3.99
C VAL A 166 -1.91 4.41 -2.95
N GLN A 167 -2.53 4.93 -1.89
CA GLN A 167 -3.30 4.10 -0.95
C GLN A 167 -4.56 3.48 -1.58
N PHE A 168 -5.21 4.17 -2.52
CA PHE A 168 -6.28 3.56 -3.32
C PHE A 168 -5.74 2.45 -4.21
N HIS A 169 -4.57 2.65 -4.85
CA HIS A 169 -3.92 1.60 -5.65
C HIS A 169 -3.57 0.37 -4.81
N ALA A 170 -2.97 0.56 -3.64
CA ALA A 170 -2.66 -0.54 -2.72
C ALA A 170 -3.93 -1.31 -2.29
N THR A 171 -5.02 -0.60 -2.03
CA THR A 171 -6.30 -1.24 -1.63
C THR A 171 -7.02 -1.91 -2.81
N ALA A 172 -6.95 -1.32 -4.01
CA ALA A 172 -7.43 -1.95 -5.23
C ALA A 172 -6.67 -3.24 -5.51
N ALA A 173 -5.32 -3.23 -5.44
CA ALA A 173 -4.50 -4.42 -5.61
C ALA A 173 -4.92 -5.57 -4.66
N CYS A 174 -5.30 -5.25 -3.42
CA CYS A 174 -5.86 -6.23 -2.48
C CYS A 174 -7.17 -6.88 -2.97
N LEU A 175 -8.05 -6.16 -3.69
CA LEU A 175 -9.27 -6.75 -4.28
C LEU A 175 -8.94 -7.77 -5.37
N TYR A 176 -7.89 -7.52 -6.16
CA TYR A 176 -7.47 -8.44 -7.21
C TYR A 176 -6.79 -9.68 -6.65
N GLY A 177 -6.00 -9.57 -5.57
CA GLY A 177 -5.40 -10.74 -4.90
C GLY A 177 -4.20 -11.34 -5.65
N GLY A 178 -3.57 -10.56 -6.56
CA GLY A 178 -2.45 -11.02 -7.38
C GLY A 178 -2.84 -12.09 -8.39
N THR A 179 -3.79 -11.78 -9.27
CA THR A 179 -4.45 -12.74 -10.16
C THR A 179 -3.56 -13.24 -11.29
N SER A 180 -3.06 -14.46 -11.12
CA SER A 180 -3.04 -15.44 -12.21
C SER A 180 -4.34 -16.23 -12.19
N ALA A 181 -4.82 -16.72 -13.34
CA ALA A 181 -6.04 -17.55 -13.41
C ALA A 181 -5.94 -18.86 -12.60
N VAL A 182 -4.71 -19.26 -12.22
CA VAL A 182 -4.39 -20.55 -11.59
C VAL A 182 -3.98 -20.39 -10.12
N THR A 183 -3.34 -19.29 -9.72
CA THR A 183 -2.84 -19.07 -8.36
C THR A 183 -2.90 -17.61 -7.92
N ARG A 184 -3.23 -17.38 -6.64
CA ARG A 184 -3.02 -16.07 -5.98
C ARG A 184 -1.54 -15.77 -5.89
N ARG A 185 -1.16 -14.51 -6.02
CA ARG A 185 0.21 -14.02 -5.78
C ARG A 185 0.24 -13.08 -4.58
N SER A 186 0.28 -13.63 -3.38
CA SER A 186 0.32 -12.81 -2.16
C SER A 186 1.66 -12.12 -1.93
N GLY A 187 2.73 -12.55 -2.62
CA GLY A 187 4.03 -11.85 -2.60
C GLY A 187 3.90 -10.37 -2.97
N VAL A 188 3.05 -10.05 -3.95
CA VAL A 188 2.80 -8.67 -4.35
C VAL A 188 2.14 -7.85 -3.23
N LEU A 189 1.23 -8.47 -2.48
CA LEU A 189 0.54 -7.83 -1.36
C LEU A 189 1.41 -7.76 -0.10
N TRP A 190 2.39 -8.65 0.04
CA TRP A 190 3.38 -8.60 1.11
C TRP A 190 4.33 -7.39 0.98
N ILE A 191 4.54 -6.83 -0.21
CA ILE A 191 5.27 -5.55 -0.36
C ILE A 191 4.61 -4.42 0.46
N HIS A 192 3.28 -4.45 0.62
CA HIS A 192 2.60 -3.49 1.49
C HIS A 192 3.05 -3.61 2.94
N THR A 193 3.33 -4.82 3.44
CA THR A 193 3.90 -5.05 4.77
C THR A 193 5.25 -4.33 4.93
N PHE A 194 6.12 -4.39 3.91
CA PHE A 194 7.38 -3.65 3.89
C PHE A 194 7.15 -2.15 4.03
N VAL A 195 6.31 -1.56 3.16
CA VAL A 195 6.04 -0.12 3.18
C VAL A 195 5.45 0.34 4.53
N ILE A 196 4.52 -0.43 5.10
CA ILE A 196 3.88 -0.11 6.38
C ILE A 196 4.88 -0.12 7.53
N GLN A 197 5.66 -1.20 7.67
CA GLN A 197 6.62 -1.35 8.77
C GLN A 197 7.78 -0.38 8.64
N MET A 198 8.31 -0.18 7.43
CA MET A 198 9.36 0.79 7.19
C MET A 198 8.90 2.22 7.48
N ASN A 199 7.67 2.60 7.13
CA ASN A 199 7.14 3.92 7.48
C ASN A 199 7.02 4.13 9.01
N ALA A 200 6.58 3.09 9.74
CA ALA A 200 6.57 3.14 11.22
C ALA A 200 7.98 3.29 11.80
N PHE A 201 8.98 2.61 11.20
CA PHE A 201 10.38 2.76 11.57
C PHE A 201 10.92 4.18 11.29
N LEU A 202 10.67 4.75 10.11
CA LEU A 202 11.08 6.12 9.77
C LEU A 202 10.49 7.16 10.75
N MET A 203 9.23 7.00 11.12
CA MET A 203 8.60 7.87 12.11
C MET A 203 9.15 7.69 13.53
N THR A 204 9.70 6.51 13.84
CA THR A 204 10.43 6.24 15.09
C THR A 204 11.81 6.90 15.06
N LEU A 205 12.53 6.85 13.92
CA LEU A 205 13.77 7.61 13.73
C LEU A 205 13.53 9.11 13.90
N ARG A 206 12.44 9.64 13.33
CA ARG A 206 12.05 11.04 13.51
C ARG A 206 11.69 11.36 14.96
N ARG A 207 11.05 10.44 15.70
CA ARG A 207 10.81 10.60 17.16
C ARG A 207 12.12 10.77 17.93
N LYS A 208 13.16 10.05 17.54
CA LYS A 208 14.51 10.09 18.12
C LYS A 208 15.39 11.21 17.58
N ASN A 209 14.86 12.08 16.73
CA ASN A 209 15.59 13.14 16.03
C ASN A 209 16.78 12.62 15.19
N LEU A 210 16.72 11.36 14.73
CA LEU A 210 17.71 10.74 13.83
C LEU A 210 17.42 10.98 12.36
N LEU A 211 16.22 11.48 12.04
CA LEU A 211 15.75 11.76 10.68
C LEU A 211 15.10 13.15 10.67
N SER A 212 15.38 13.95 9.64
CA SER A 212 14.67 15.21 9.43
C SER A 212 13.22 14.97 9.00
N HIS A 213 12.38 16.00 9.05
CA HIS A 213 10.99 15.88 8.63
C HIS A 213 10.90 15.61 7.13
N GLU A 214 11.68 16.36 6.35
CA GLU A 214 11.74 16.38 4.91
C GLU A 214 12.30 15.06 4.37
N ALA A 215 13.40 14.56 4.96
CA ALA A 215 13.97 13.27 4.59
C ALA A 215 12.98 12.13 4.86
N GLY A 216 12.24 12.22 5.96
CA GLY A 216 11.16 11.29 6.28
C GLY A 216 10.07 11.26 5.20
N ILE A 217 9.56 12.43 4.83
CA ILE A 217 8.57 12.59 3.76
C ILE A 217 9.07 12.02 2.45
N ALA A 218 10.29 12.40 2.05
CA ALA A 218 10.89 11.96 0.79
C ALA A 218 11.06 10.44 0.77
N ALA A 219 11.56 9.84 1.85
CA ALA A 219 11.70 8.40 1.98
C ALA A 219 10.33 7.69 1.91
N TYR A 220 9.28 8.23 2.53
CA TYR A 220 7.93 7.67 2.41
C TYR A 220 7.37 7.75 1.00
N ALA A 221 7.53 8.89 0.33
CA ALA A 221 7.13 9.05 -1.07
C ALA A 221 7.84 8.06 -1.99
N TRP A 222 9.15 7.91 -1.78
CA TRP A 222 9.96 6.95 -2.52
C TRP A 222 9.52 5.51 -2.25
N MET A 223 9.27 5.10 -1.01
CA MET A 223 8.80 3.75 -0.69
C MET A 223 7.43 3.44 -1.32
N LEU A 224 6.52 4.41 -1.34
CA LEU A 224 5.23 4.27 -2.00
C LEU A 224 5.38 4.10 -3.51
N GLY A 225 6.19 4.94 -4.15
CA GLY A 225 6.47 4.86 -5.59
C GLY A 225 7.19 3.57 -5.97
N ALA A 226 8.27 3.22 -5.26
CA ALA A 226 9.03 2.00 -5.47
C ALA A 226 8.17 0.75 -5.23
N GLY A 227 7.38 0.72 -4.15
CA GLY A 227 6.45 -0.37 -3.88
C GLY A 227 5.44 -0.55 -5.02
N PHE A 228 4.86 0.55 -5.52
CA PHE A 228 3.96 0.51 -6.68
C PHE A 228 4.67 0.01 -7.94
N LEU A 229 5.89 0.46 -8.22
CA LEU A 229 6.65 0.01 -9.39
C LEU A 229 7.01 -1.48 -9.31
N ILE A 230 7.36 -2.00 -8.12
CA ILE A 230 7.62 -3.43 -7.93
C ILE A 230 6.32 -4.22 -8.17
N VAL A 231 5.17 -3.74 -7.67
CA VAL A 231 3.86 -4.34 -7.94
C VAL A 231 3.57 -4.39 -9.43
N VAL A 232 3.78 -3.28 -10.16
CA VAL A 232 3.61 -3.20 -11.62
C VAL A 232 4.54 -4.20 -12.30
N TRP A 233 5.83 -4.17 -11.96
CA TRP A 233 6.85 -5.03 -12.56
C TRP A 233 6.54 -6.52 -12.34
N LEU A 234 6.20 -6.94 -11.13
CA LEU A 234 5.84 -8.34 -10.81
C LEU A 234 4.61 -8.84 -11.58
N HIS A 235 3.66 -7.96 -11.89
CA HIS A 235 2.52 -8.31 -12.74
C HIS A 235 2.92 -8.30 -14.22
N VAL A 236 3.64 -7.30 -14.72
CA VAL A 236 4.02 -7.22 -16.16
C VAL A 236 4.84 -8.41 -16.60
N MET A 237 5.73 -8.93 -15.73
CA MET A 237 6.54 -10.11 -16.03
C MET A 237 5.70 -11.41 -16.09
N GLU A 238 4.40 -11.37 -15.80
CA GLU A 238 3.49 -12.51 -15.97
C GLU A 238 3.07 -12.66 -17.44
N ALA A 239 3.62 -13.70 -18.09
CA ALA A 239 3.70 -13.92 -19.53
C ALA A 239 2.38 -14.20 -20.30
N SER A 240 1.25 -13.58 -19.96
CA SER A 240 0.09 -13.52 -20.88
C SER A 240 -0.99 -12.52 -20.49
N LYS A 241 -1.13 -12.18 -19.19
CA LYS A 241 -2.25 -11.36 -18.68
C LYS A 241 -1.83 -10.27 -17.71
N GLY A 242 -0.52 -10.17 -17.42
CA GLY A 242 0.05 -9.23 -16.46
C GLY A 242 -0.38 -7.79 -16.65
N MET A 243 -0.34 -7.32 -17.90
CA MET A 243 -0.67 -5.94 -18.22
C MET A 243 -2.15 -5.60 -18.01
N GLN A 244 -3.04 -6.54 -18.35
CA GLN A 244 -4.48 -6.38 -18.14
C GLN A 244 -4.82 -6.28 -16.65
N THR A 245 -4.15 -7.05 -15.81
CA THR A 245 -4.29 -6.95 -14.34
C THR A 245 -3.91 -5.56 -13.84
N ILE A 246 -2.82 -4.98 -14.35
CA ILE A 246 -2.40 -3.65 -13.96
C ILE A 246 -3.38 -2.57 -14.44
N HIS A 247 -3.82 -2.61 -15.70
CA HIS A 247 -4.86 -1.68 -16.18
C HIS A 247 -6.14 -1.78 -15.35
N ALA A 248 -6.55 -2.99 -14.98
CA ALA A 248 -7.69 -3.23 -14.11
C ALA A 248 -7.52 -2.64 -12.70
N ILE A 249 -6.37 -2.87 -12.06
CA ILE A 249 -6.04 -2.32 -10.75
C ILE A 249 -6.04 -0.79 -10.79
N THR A 250 -5.36 -0.20 -11.78
CA THR A 250 -5.22 1.24 -11.94
C THR A 250 -6.57 1.90 -12.21
N LEU A 251 -7.38 1.34 -13.13
CA LEU A 251 -8.75 1.82 -13.38
C LEU A 251 -9.61 1.79 -12.10
N THR A 252 -9.62 0.67 -11.39
CA THR A 252 -10.40 0.53 -10.13
C THR A 252 -9.94 1.52 -9.08
N ALA A 253 -8.62 1.70 -8.92
CA ALA A 253 -8.04 2.64 -7.97
C ALA A 253 -8.39 4.10 -8.32
N ASN A 254 -8.28 4.47 -9.59
CA ASN A 254 -8.56 5.82 -10.08
C ASN A 254 -10.04 6.17 -9.92
N VAL A 255 -10.95 5.26 -10.31
CA VAL A 255 -12.39 5.44 -10.14
C VAL A 255 -12.73 5.57 -8.65
N ALA A 256 -12.23 4.68 -7.80
CA ALA A 256 -12.44 4.77 -6.35
C ALA A 256 -11.91 6.10 -5.77
N ALA A 257 -10.72 6.54 -6.19
CA ALA A 257 -10.13 7.80 -5.77
C ALA A 257 -10.99 9.00 -6.22
N MET A 258 -11.50 9.02 -7.45
CA MET A 258 -12.39 10.08 -7.93
C MET A 258 -13.72 10.11 -7.18
N LEU A 259 -14.36 8.95 -6.97
CA LEU A 259 -15.60 8.85 -6.20
C LEU A 259 -15.41 9.35 -4.76
N ARG A 260 -14.30 9.01 -4.11
CA ARG A 260 -14.06 9.37 -2.72
C ARG A 260 -13.51 10.78 -2.52
N LEU A 261 -12.54 11.20 -3.32
CA LEU A 261 -11.85 12.49 -3.16
C LEU A 261 -12.55 13.62 -3.92
N GLY A 262 -13.22 13.28 -5.03
CA GLY A 262 -14.05 14.20 -5.81
C GLY A 262 -15.46 14.31 -5.25
N LEU A 263 -16.21 13.19 -5.25
CA LEU A 263 -17.64 13.17 -4.90
C LEU A 263 -17.94 12.90 -3.43
N GLY A 264 -16.93 12.64 -2.60
CA GLY A 264 -17.12 12.41 -1.16
C GLY A 264 -17.84 11.10 -0.81
N MET A 265 -17.95 10.16 -1.74
CA MET A 265 -18.70 8.90 -1.57
C MET A 265 -18.30 8.14 -0.30
N ASN A 266 -19.26 7.48 0.36
CA ASN A 266 -18.98 6.64 1.51
C ASN A 266 -18.04 5.49 1.11
N LYS A 267 -16.97 5.26 1.90
CA LYS A 267 -15.93 4.29 1.57
C LYS A 267 -16.39 2.83 1.61
N TYR A 268 -17.39 2.49 2.43
CA TYR A 268 -17.96 1.14 2.48
C TYR A 268 -18.76 0.84 1.22
N VAL A 269 -19.64 1.78 0.82
CA VAL A 269 -20.40 1.68 -0.42
C VAL A 269 -19.45 1.60 -1.62
N MET A 270 -18.46 2.50 -1.67
CA MET A 270 -17.46 2.53 -2.74
C MET A 270 -16.67 1.22 -2.84
N TRP A 271 -16.06 0.72 -1.76
CA TRP A 271 -15.28 -0.52 -1.83
C TRP A 271 -16.15 -1.76 -2.06
N THR A 272 -17.40 -1.78 -1.61
CA THR A 272 -18.37 -2.84 -1.93
C THR A 272 -18.69 -2.83 -3.43
N MET A 273 -19.00 -1.67 -4.01
CA MET A 273 -19.22 -1.53 -5.45
C MET A 273 -17.99 -1.94 -6.26
N MET A 274 -16.79 -1.49 -5.87
CA MET A 274 -15.56 -1.92 -6.53
C MET A 274 -15.37 -3.44 -6.43
N GLY A 275 -15.65 -4.04 -5.26
CA GLY A 275 -15.61 -5.51 -5.10
C GLY A 275 -16.58 -6.25 -6.02
N ILE A 276 -17.81 -5.73 -6.19
CA ILE A 276 -18.81 -6.29 -7.10
C ILE A 276 -18.34 -6.17 -8.55
N VAL A 277 -17.92 -4.98 -8.99
CA VAL A 277 -17.43 -4.73 -10.36
C VAL A 277 -16.21 -5.60 -10.67
N VAL A 278 -15.25 -5.70 -9.74
CA VAL A 278 -14.07 -6.54 -9.92
C VAL A 278 -14.46 -8.02 -10.11
N ASN A 279 -15.34 -8.56 -9.27
CA ASN A 279 -15.66 -9.99 -9.30
C ASN A 279 -16.65 -10.38 -10.40
N LEU A 280 -17.64 -9.53 -10.72
CA LEU A 280 -18.69 -9.85 -11.70
C LEU A 280 -18.38 -9.36 -13.12
N VAL A 281 -17.58 -8.31 -13.27
CA VAL A 281 -17.30 -7.70 -14.58
C VAL A 281 -15.85 -7.94 -14.99
N ILE A 282 -14.90 -7.45 -14.19
CA ILE A 282 -13.49 -7.40 -14.62
C ILE A 282 -12.82 -8.78 -14.61
N ARG A 283 -13.04 -9.58 -13.56
CA ARG A 283 -12.39 -10.87 -13.38
C ARG A 283 -12.76 -11.90 -14.47
N PRO A 284 -14.04 -12.07 -14.87
CA PRO A 284 -14.38 -12.94 -16.00
C PRO A 284 -13.66 -12.58 -17.30
N ILE A 285 -13.53 -11.28 -17.61
CA ILE A 285 -12.81 -10.78 -18.79
C ILE A 285 -11.33 -11.20 -18.73
N MET A 286 -10.70 -11.02 -17.57
CA MET A 286 -9.32 -11.44 -17.35
C MET A 286 -9.16 -12.96 -17.45
N GLN A 287 -10.16 -13.73 -17.02
CA GLN A 287 -10.17 -15.19 -17.13
C GLN A 287 -10.41 -15.67 -18.57
N GLY A 288 -10.81 -14.79 -19.49
CA GLY A 288 -11.10 -15.15 -20.88
C GLY A 288 -12.51 -15.72 -21.07
N GLN A 289 -13.40 -15.55 -20.09
CA GLN A 289 -14.81 -15.89 -20.20
C GLN A 289 -15.49 -14.77 -21.00
N SER A 290 -15.52 -14.90 -22.33
CA SER A 290 -15.95 -13.84 -23.26
C SER A 290 -17.47 -13.72 -23.43
N ASN A 291 -18.23 -13.76 -22.34
CA ASN A 291 -19.68 -13.51 -22.37
C ASN A 291 -20.03 -12.10 -21.87
N GLY A 292 -19.04 -11.23 -21.68
CA GLY A 292 -19.17 -9.96 -20.97
C GLY A 292 -19.42 -8.75 -21.88
N VAL A 293 -20.17 -7.77 -21.33
CA VAL A 293 -20.48 -6.45 -21.91
C VAL A 293 -19.23 -5.59 -22.14
N VAL A 294 -18.10 -5.89 -21.49
CA VAL A 294 -16.87 -5.10 -21.54
C VAL A 294 -15.75 -5.93 -22.17
N SER A 295 -15.10 -5.39 -23.20
CA SER A 295 -13.99 -6.04 -23.89
C SER A 295 -12.62 -5.70 -23.25
N LYS A 296 -11.57 -6.44 -23.62
CA LYS A 296 -10.19 -6.16 -23.17
C LYS A 296 -9.71 -4.80 -23.68
N GLU A 297 -10.11 -4.44 -24.89
CA GLU A 297 -9.80 -3.18 -25.56
C GLU A 297 -10.41 -2.01 -24.79
N MET A 298 -11.67 -2.15 -24.34
CA MET A 298 -12.32 -1.14 -23.50
C MET A 298 -11.56 -0.91 -22.19
N LEU A 299 -11.07 -1.98 -21.54
CA LEU A 299 -10.25 -1.86 -20.33
C LEU A 299 -8.95 -1.09 -20.59
N ASN A 300 -8.26 -1.43 -21.70
CA ASN A 300 -7.01 -0.78 -22.10
C ASN A 300 -7.20 0.70 -22.45
N MET A 301 -8.37 1.09 -22.97
CA MET A 301 -8.71 2.50 -23.25
C MET A 301 -9.14 3.26 -21.98
N ALA A 302 -9.90 2.61 -21.09
CA ALA A 302 -10.44 3.24 -19.89
C ALA A 302 -9.35 3.60 -18.87
N ASP A 303 -8.30 2.78 -18.76
CA ASP A 303 -7.21 3.01 -17.81
C ASP A 303 -6.47 4.36 -18.02
N PRO A 304 -5.91 4.68 -19.20
CA PRO A 304 -5.23 5.96 -19.42
C PRO A 304 -6.17 7.17 -19.27
N ILE A 305 -7.44 7.04 -19.67
CA ILE A 305 -8.48 8.08 -19.46
C ILE A 305 -8.69 8.32 -17.96
N SER A 306 -8.85 7.25 -17.18
CA SER A 306 -9.04 7.35 -15.73
C SER A 306 -7.82 7.95 -15.03
N THR A 307 -6.62 7.63 -15.53
CA THR A 307 -5.35 8.15 -15.01
C THR A 307 -5.24 9.65 -15.29
N ALA A 308 -5.53 10.08 -16.53
CA ALA A 308 -5.55 11.49 -16.89
C ALA A 308 -6.59 12.27 -16.05
N ALA A 309 -7.79 11.70 -15.85
CA ALA A 309 -8.83 12.30 -15.03
C ALA A 309 -8.40 12.43 -13.55
N LEU A 310 -7.74 11.41 -12.98
CA LEU A 310 -7.23 11.48 -11.62
C LEU A 310 -6.10 12.51 -11.47
N LEU A 311 -5.19 12.60 -12.44
CA LEU A 311 -4.15 13.62 -12.46
C LEU A 311 -4.74 15.03 -12.53
N PHE A 312 -5.74 15.25 -13.39
CA PHE A 312 -6.47 16.50 -13.47
C PHE A 312 -7.13 16.87 -12.13
N LEU A 313 -7.81 15.91 -11.49
CA LEU A 313 -8.38 16.08 -10.15
C LEU A 313 -7.29 16.45 -9.12
N GLY A 314 -6.12 15.84 -9.21
CA GLY A 314 -4.96 16.14 -8.37
C GLY A 314 -4.48 17.58 -8.52
N PHE A 315 -4.27 18.04 -9.76
CA PHE A 315 -3.89 19.43 -10.06
C PHE A 315 -4.96 20.43 -9.61
N TYR A 316 -6.24 20.10 -9.82
CA TYR A 316 -7.35 20.91 -9.33
C TYR A 316 -7.34 21.05 -7.81
N LYS A 317 -7.26 19.95 -7.07
CA LYS A 317 -7.21 19.95 -5.59
C LYS A 317 -5.94 20.60 -5.04
N ALA A 318 -4.84 20.59 -5.80
CA ALA A 318 -3.62 21.29 -5.46
C ALA A 318 -3.70 22.82 -5.70
N GLY A 319 -4.73 23.31 -6.40
CA GLY A 319 -4.85 24.72 -6.79
C GLY A 319 -3.90 25.12 -7.93
N MET A 320 -3.44 24.15 -8.73
CA MET A 320 -2.44 24.37 -9.78
C MET A 320 -3.05 24.65 -11.16
N LEU A 321 -4.35 24.40 -11.37
CA LEU A 321 -4.98 24.63 -12.69
C LEU A 321 -4.87 26.07 -13.19
N PRO A 322 -5.10 27.13 -12.38
CA PRO A 322 -4.92 28.51 -12.83
C PRO A 322 -3.46 28.82 -13.21
N GLN A 323 -2.49 28.17 -12.57
CA GLN A 323 -1.07 28.36 -12.87
C GLN A 323 -0.70 27.70 -14.20
N LEU A 324 -1.24 26.51 -14.47
CA LEU A 324 -1.05 25.81 -15.73
C LEU A 324 -1.67 26.59 -16.90
N SER A 325 -2.87 27.16 -16.74
CA SER A 325 -3.49 27.97 -17.80
C SER A 325 -2.66 29.20 -18.16
N MET A 326 -2.05 29.87 -17.19
CA MET A 326 -1.15 31.00 -17.44
C MET A 326 0.14 30.57 -18.18
N VAL A 327 0.68 29.39 -17.88
CA VAL A 327 1.87 28.86 -18.58
C VAL A 327 1.52 28.54 -20.04
N PHE A 328 0.37 27.91 -20.30
CA PHE A 328 -0.08 27.63 -21.67
C PHE A 328 -0.32 28.89 -22.49
N GLN A 329 -0.92 29.93 -21.89
CA GLN A 329 -1.10 31.24 -22.55
C GLN A 329 0.25 31.87 -22.95
N ARG A 330 1.26 31.82 -22.08
CA ARG A 330 2.61 32.33 -22.37
C ARG A 330 3.34 31.53 -23.46
N ILE A 331 3.10 30.22 -23.54
CA ILE A 331 3.69 29.38 -24.60
C ILE A 331 3.01 29.69 -25.93
N SER A 332 1.69 29.88 -25.94
CA SER A 332 0.93 30.26 -27.15
C SER A 332 1.40 31.62 -27.68
N SER A 333 1.53 32.62 -26.81
CA SER A 333 1.96 33.97 -27.22
C SER A 333 3.39 34.03 -27.75
N LYS A 334 4.26 33.07 -27.38
CA LYS A 334 5.64 32.97 -27.89
C LYS A 334 5.75 32.29 -29.25
N LYS A 335 4.72 31.56 -29.71
CA LYS A 335 4.71 30.95 -31.05
C LYS A 335 4.23 31.92 -32.13
N GLU A 336 3.57 33.01 -31.74
CA GLU A 336 3.03 34.02 -32.63
C GLU A 336 3.98 35.22 -32.85
N ALA A 337 5.10 35.25 -32.14
CA ALA A 337 6.16 36.27 -32.24
C ALA A 337 7.39 35.71 -32.95
#